data_AF-G3WN37-F1
#
_entry.id   AF-G3WN37-F1
#
_cell.length_a   1.000
_cell.length_b   1.000
_cell.length_c   1.000
_cell.angle_alpha   90.00
_cell.angle_beta   90.00
_cell.angle_gamma   90.00
#
_symmetry.space_group_name_H-M   'P 1'
#
loop_
_entity.id
_entity.type
_entity.pdbx_description
1 polymer ?
#
loop_
_entity_poly.entity_id
_entity_poly.type
_entity_poly.pdbx_seq_one_letter_code
_entity_poly.pdbx_strand_id
1 'polypeptide(L)'
;MNDYKLEDDSNDRPKTFKRFAPRKGDKMYKEFKRFYFYSDAYWPLRFACEMIIEEYEDEIFSLIAQEADHLADKLCTEKSDLCDAPSTSHTEL
;
A
#
# COMPACT_ATOMS: atom_id res chain seq x y z
N MET A 1 3.34 -5.33 -9.79
CA MET A 1 2.20 -4.87 -8.96
C MET A 1 0.84 -5.45 -9.37
N ASN A 2 0.76 -6.47 -10.23
CA ASN A 2 -0.52 -7.10 -10.62
C ASN A 2 -1.24 -7.81 -9.46
N ASP A 3 -0.53 -7.98 -8.35
CA ASP A 3 -1.01 -8.62 -7.15
C ASP A 3 -1.87 -7.69 -6.28
N TYR A 4 -1.93 -6.37 -6.49
CA TYR A 4 -2.64 -5.45 -5.59
C TYR A 4 -4.00 -5.02 -6.18
N LYS A 5 -5.05 -4.95 -5.35
CA LYS A 5 -6.41 -4.58 -5.76
C LYS A 5 -7.11 -3.71 -4.73
N LEU A 6 -7.96 -2.82 -5.20
CA LEU A 6 -8.80 -1.97 -4.35
C LEU A 6 -9.95 -2.78 -3.75
N GLU A 7 -10.10 -2.73 -2.44
CA GLU A 7 -11.27 -3.23 -1.71
C GLU A 7 -12.31 -2.11 -1.65
N ASP A 8 -13.45 -2.32 -2.31
CA ASP A 8 -14.60 -1.40 -2.28
C ASP A 8 -15.60 -1.92 -1.23
N ASP A 9 -15.39 -1.52 0.03
CA ASP A 9 -16.37 -1.74 1.09
C ASP A 9 -17.41 -0.61 0.98
N SER A 10 -18.65 -0.96 0.62
CA SER A 10 -19.74 -0.03 0.23
C SER A 10 -20.23 0.90 1.36
N ASN A 11 -19.47 1.00 2.45
CA ASN A 11 -19.76 1.74 3.67
C ASN A 11 -18.67 2.81 3.89
N ASP A 12 -18.65 3.89 3.10
CA ASP A 12 -17.96 5.18 3.37
C ASP A 12 -16.53 5.12 3.99
N ARG A 13 -15.85 3.99 3.83
CA ARG A 13 -14.57 3.69 4.46
C ARG A 13 -13.44 4.08 3.51
N PRO A 14 -12.27 4.43 4.05
CA PRO A 14 -11.11 4.74 3.23
C PRO A 14 -10.77 3.57 2.32
N LYS A 15 -10.71 3.88 1.02
CA LYS A 15 -10.33 2.99 -0.07
C LYS A 15 -8.97 2.36 0.21
N THR A 16 -8.92 1.05 0.41
CA THR A 16 -7.71 0.32 0.78
C THR A 16 -7.28 -0.64 -0.31
N PHE A 17 -5.99 -0.64 -0.67
CA PHE A 17 -5.42 -1.59 -1.63
C PHE A 17 -4.84 -2.80 -0.88
N LYS A 18 -5.30 -4.00 -1.23
CA LYS A 18 -4.83 -5.26 -0.65
C LYS A 18 -4.13 -6.13 -1.69
N ARG A 19 -3.13 -6.90 -1.25
CA ARG A 19 -2.42 -7.85 -2.12
C ARG A 19 -3.20 -9.17 -2.23
N PHE A 20 -3.64 -9.50 -3.43
CA PHE A 20 -4.31 -10.70 -3.88
C PHE A 20 -3.45 -11.49 -4.89
N ALA A 21 -2.35 -12.08 -4.41
CA ALA A 21 -1.61 -13.11 -5.13
C ALA A 21 -1.67 -14.42 -4.34
N PRO A 22 -2.67 -15.29 -4.58
CA PRO A 22 -2.69 -16.61 -3.97
C PRO A 22 -1.46 -17.41 -4.39
N ARG A 23 -0.78 -18.05 -3.44
CA ARG A 23 0.35 -18.92 -3.76
C ARG A 23 -0.16 -20.21 -4.40
N LYS A 24 0.68 -20.85 -5.21
CA LYS A 24 0.31 -22.10 -5.89
C LYS A 24 -0.03 -23.17 -4.84
N GLY A 25 -1.32 -23.52 -4.73
CA GLY A 25 -1.84 -24.49 -3.77
C GLY A 25 -2.82 -23.92 -2.74
N ASP A 26 -2.91 -22.59 -2.61
CA ASP A 26 -3.88 -21.96 -1.71
C ASP A 26 -5.31 -22.10 -2.28
N LYS A 27 -6.27 -22.48 -1.44
CA LYS A 27 -7.69 -22.48 -1.80
C LYS A 27 -8.11 -21.02 -2.02
N MET A 28 -8.60 -20.71 -3.21
CA MET A 28 -9.20 -19.39 -3.49
C MET A 28 -10.42 -19.20 -2.57
N TYR A 29 -10.26 -18.42 -1.48
CA TYR A 29 -11.33 -18.08 -0.55
C TYR A 29 -12.52 -17.43 -1.30
N LYS A 30 -13.76 -17.77 -0.89
CA LYS A 30 -15.00 -17.26 -1.52
C LYS A 30 -15.07 -15.72 -1.53
N GLU A 31 -14.40 -15.09 -0.57
CA GLU A 31 -14.20 -13.64 -0.47
C GLU A 31 -13.56 -13.06 -1.74
N PHE A 32 -12.66 -13.80 -2.40
CA PHE A 32 -11.97 -13.37 -3.62
C PHE A 32 -12.89 -13.23 -4.85
N LYS A 33 -14.12 -13.76 -4.81
CA LYS A 33 -15.12 -13.58 -5.87
C LYS A 33 -15.87 -12.25 -5.79
N ARG A 34 -15.80 -11.54 -4.65
CA ARG A 34 -16.44 -10.21 -4.49
C ARG A 34 -15.61 -9.07 -5.09
N PHE A 35 -14.35 -9.32 -5.43
CA PHE A 35 -13.48 -8.30 -6.00
C PHE A 35 -13.60 -8.31 -7.52
N TYR A 36 -14.03 -7.19 -8.08
CA TYR A 36 -13.95 -6.97 -9.52
C TYR A 36 -12.48 -6.85 -9.93
N PHE A 37 -12.07 -7.68 -10.89
CA PHE A 37 -10.72 -7.73 -11.44
C PHE A 37 -10.56 -6.56 -12.42
N TYR A 38 -10.52 -5.33 -11.92
CA TYR A 38 -10.27 -4.16 -12.76
C TYR A 38 -8.79 -4.13 -13.17
N SER A 39 -8.53 -4.32 -14.46
CA SER A 39 -7.24 -4.02 -15.10
C SER A 39 -6.79 -2.58 -14.88
N ASP A 40 -7.75 -1.68 -14.64
CA ASP A 40 -7.54 -0.24 -14.67
C ASP A 40 -7.03 0.31 -13.33
N ALA A 41 -7.18 -0.44 -12.23
CA ALA A 41 -6.64 -0.06 -10.92
C ALA A 41 -5.10 -0.18 -10.87
N TYR A 42 -4.49 -0.91 -11.80
CA TYR A 42 -3.03 -1.02 -11.93
C TYR A 42 -2.38 0.31 -12.31
N TRP A 43 -3.05 1.12 -13.13
CA TRP A 43 -2.45 2.31 -13.72
C TRP A 43 -2.19 3.41 -12.68
N PRO A 44 -3.15 3.77 -11.78
CA PRO A 44 -2.90 4.73 -10.72
C PRO A 44 -1.82 4.29 -9.72
N LEU A 45 -1.80 3.00 -9.36
CA LEU A 45 -0.78 2.43 -8.47
C LEU A 45 0.62 2.50 -9.08
N ARG A 46 0.72 2.12 -10.36
CA ARG A 46 1.98 2.20 -11.10
C ARG A 46 2.47 3.64 -11.15
N PHE A 47 1.60 4.58 -11.52
CA PHE A 47 1.94 5.99 -11.60
C PHE A 47 2.39 6.54 -10.24
N ALA A 48 1.66 6.22 -9.17
CA ALA A 48 2.04 6.62 -7.81
C ALA A 48 3.42 6.07 -7.41
N CYS A 49 3.72 4.80 -7.72
CA CYS A 49 5.04 4.25 -7.43
C CYS A 49 6.15 4.86 -8.29
N GLU A 50 5.90 5.13 -9.58
CA GLU A 50 6.85 5.83 -10.45
C GLU A 50 7.16 7.23 -9.88
N MET A 51 6.12 7.97 -9.47
CA MET A 51 6.26 9.29 -8.82
C MET A 51 7.03 9.22 -7.50
N ILE A 52 6.72 8.27 -6.61
CA ILE A 52 7.41 8.13 -5.32
C ILE A 52 8.90 7.84 -5.52
N ILE A 53 9.24 7.00 -6.51
CA ILE A 53 10.65 6.70 -6.81
C ILE A 53 11.35 7.93 -7.38
N GLU A 54 10.70 8.67 -8.29
CA GLU A 54 11.29 9.84 -8.93
C GLU A 54 11.48 11.02 -7.94
N GLU A 55 10.52 11.26 -7.06
CA GLU A 55 10.57 12.37 -6.10
C GLU A 55 11.46 12.09 -4.89
N TYR A 56 11.53 10.84 -4.43
CA TYR A 56 12.18 10.47 -3.15
C TYR A 56 13.34 9.49 -3.33
N GLU A 57 14.01 9.49 -4.50
CA GLU A 57 15.10 8.55 -4.84
C GLU A 57 16.22 8.58 -3.78
N ASP A 58 16.69 9.78 -3.42
CA ASP A 58 17.80 9.96 -2.48
C ASP A 58 17.42 9.56 -1.04
N GLU A 59 16.20 9.88 -0.60
CA GLU A 59 15.67 9.48 0.70
C GLU A 59 15.52 7.96 0.80
N ILE A 60 15.04 7.32 -0.27
CA ILE A 60 14.92 5.86 -0.36
C ILE A 60 16.31 5.23 -0.23
N PHE A 61 17.31 5.72 -0.98
CA PHE A 61 18.68 5.20 -0.88
C PHE A 61 19.28 5.42 0.52
N SER A 62 19.05 6.58 1.11
CA SER A 62 19.54 6.90 2.46
C SER A 62 18.95 5.97 3.52
N LEU A 63 17.64 5.71 3.46
CA LEU A 63 16.96 4.80 4.39
C LEU A 63 17.40 3.34 4.19
N ILE A 64 17.62 2.91 2.94
CA ILE A 64 18.15 1.57 2.64
C ILE A 64 19.58 1.41 3.16
N ALA A 65 20.44 2.41 2.95
CA ALA A 65 21.82 2.38 3.42
C ALA A 65 21.94 2.36 4.95
N GLN A 66 20.95 2.93 5.64
CA GLN A 66 20.85 2.89 7.10
C GLN A 66 20.24 1.58 7.63
N GLU A 67 19.93 0.62 6.76
CA GLU A 67 19.22 -0.63 7.10
C GLU A 67 17.96 -0.35 7.93
N ALA A 68 17.21 0.69 7.56
CA ALA A 68 16.08 1.13 8.34
C ALA A 68 14.99 0.05 8.41
N ASP A 69 14.72 -0.45 9.61
CA ASP A 69 13.47 -1.18 9.89
C ASP A 69 12.29 -0.30 9.49
N HIS A 70 11.31 -0.90 8.81
CA HIS A 70 10.08 -0.24 8.36
C HIS A 70 10.30 0.94 7.39
N LEU A 71 11.08 0.70 6.32
CA LEU A 71 11.35 1.66 5.23
C LEU A 71 10.13 2.44 4.76
N ALA A 72 9.00 1.75 4.49
CA ALA A 72 7.80 2.38 3.97
C ALA A 72 7.18 3.38 4.97
N ASP A 73 7.13 3.04 6.26
CA ASP A 73 6.55 3.90 7.28
C ASP A 73 7.42 5.16 7.45
N LYS A 74 8.74 5.00 7.60
CA LYS A 74 9.68 6.12 7.71
C LYS A 74 9.66 7.02 6.48
N LEU A 75 9.65 6.44 5.28
CA LEU A 75 9.56 7.21 4.05
C LEU A 75 8.24 8.00 4.01
N CYS A 76 7.13 7.36 4.35
CA CYS A 76 5.79 7.93 4.23
C CYS A 76 5.45 8.97 5.31
N THR A 77 6.07 8.92 6.50
CA THR A 77 5.76 9.83 7.61
C THR A 77 6.88 10.82 7.95
N GLU A 78 8.15 10.44 7.78
CA GLU A 78 9.29 11.29 8.19
C GLU A 78 9.95 12.04 7.02
N LYS A 79 9.87 11.46 5.81
CA LYS A 79 10.53 11.97 4.60
C LYS A 79 9.57 12.50 3.56
N SER A 80 8.30 12.14 3.66
CA SER A 80 7.23 12.63 2.80
C SER A 80 5.99 12.92 3.65
N ASP A 81 5.11 13.78 3.16
CA ASP A 81 3.79 14.05 3.77
C ASP A 81 2.72 13.11 3.18
N LEU A 82 3.11 11.92 2.72
CA LEU A 82 2.22 10.96 2.06
C LEU A 82 1.35 10.18 3.05
N CYS A 83 1.79 10.06 4.30
CA CYS A 83 1.06 9.47 5.40
C CYS A 83 0.99 10.45 6.57
N ASP A 84 -0.19 10.60 7.17
CA ASP A 84 -0.31 11.24 8.46
C ASP A 84 0.52 10.44 9.48
N ALA A 85 1.37 11.13 10.25
CA ALA A 85 2.09 10.51 11.36
C ALA A 85 1.08 9.80 12.27
N PRO A 86 1.37 8.58 12.77
CA PRO A 86 0.41 7.84 13.58
C PRO A 86 -0.02 8.71 14.76
N SER A 87 -1.28 9.13 14.73
CA SER A 87 -1.90 9.79 15.86
C SER A 87 -1.85 8.79 17.00
N THR A 88 -1.12 9.15 18.04
CA THR A 88 -1.09 8.45 19.32
C THR A 88 -2.46 8.62 19.98
N SER A 89 -3.48 7.91 19.50
CA SER A 89 -4.79 7.89 20.16
C SER A 89 -5.67 6.74 19.67
N HIS A 90 -5.33 5.52 20.08
CA HIS A 90 -6.35 4.54 20.45
C HIS A 90 -5.88 3.81 21.71
N THR A 91 -6.01 4.50 22.85
CA THR A 91 -6.17 3.81 24.14
C THR A 91 -7.50 3.08 24.06
N GLU A 92 -7.44 1.75 24.02
CA GLU A 92 -8.62 0.92 24.14
C GLU A 92 -9.33 1.16 25.48
N LEU A 93 -10.63 1.43 25.43
CA LEU A 93 -11.57 1.21 26.52
C LEU A 93 -12.91 0.73 25.97
#